data_AF-A0A7C3HQV9-F1
#
_entry.id   AF-A0A7C3HQV9-F1
#
_cell.length_a   1.000
_cell.length_b   1.000
_cell.length_c   1.000
_cell.angle_alpha   90.00
_cell.angle_beta   90.00
_cell.angle_gamma   90.00
#
_symmetry.space_group_name_H-M   'P 1'
#
loop_
_entity.id
_entity.type
_entity.pdbx_description
1 polymer ?
#
loop_
_entity_poly.entity_id
_entity_poly.type
_entity_poly.pdbx_seq_one_letter_code
_entity_poly.pdbx_strand_id
1 'polypeptide(L)'
;MPRALIAAMMRDTERRWAFPSLKLHWHGHGEPCPGPDHRLVIVEFHGRCTLHRFPDASSRRTLGYTHVSEGYVLPFIGIDCDAIAASVAKVSPALSPFLNVNVFGRALAAVLTHEMIHALTESGRHEAAGVMQPNLTPRDLTEP
;
A
#
# COMPACT_ATOMS: atom_id res chain seq x y z
N MET A 1 -8.33 10.80 1.43
CA MET A 1 -8.23 10.06 0.15
C MET A 1 -9.61 9.96 -0.51
N PRO A 2 -9.76 10.07 -1.84
CA PRO A 2 -11.05 9.93 -2.52
C PRO A 2 -11.66 8.54 -2.37
N ARG A 3 -12.98 8.44 -2.19
CA ARG A 3 -13.69 7.16 -1.97
C ARG A 3 -13.43 6.12 -3.07
N ALA A 4 -13.39 6.54 -4.34
CA ALA A 4 -13.12 5.63 -5.45
C ALA A 4 -11.69 5.05 -5.40
N LEU A 5 -10.72 5.83 -4.94
CA LEU A 5 -9.34 5.38 -4.77
C LEU A 5 -9.22 4.39 -3.61
N ILE A 6 -9.86 4.69 -2.47
CA ILE A 6 -9.96 3.76 -1.33
C ILE A 6 -10.55 2.43 -1.79
N ALA A 7 -11.69 2.47 -2.50
CA ALA A 7 -12.34 1.26 -2.99
C ALA A 7 -11.47 0.47 -3.97
N ALA A 8 -10.69 1.15 -4.82
CA ALA A 8 -9.75 0.48 -5.72
C ALA A 8 -8.64 -0.23 -4.94
N MET A 9 -7.99 0.49 -4.01
CA MET A 9 -6.94 -0.05 -3.15
C MET A 9 -7.42 -1.25 -2.34
N MET A 10 -8.58 -1.17 -1.69
CA MET A 10 -9.14 -2.28 -0.90
C MET A 10 -9.37 -3.53 -1.75
N ARG A 11 -10.06 -3.37 -2.90
CA ARG A 11 -10.30 -4.48 -3.84
C ARG A 11 -9.01 -5.13 -4.33
N ASP A 12 -7.99 -4.34 -4.64
CA ASP A 12 -6.71 -4.85 -5.14
C ASP A 12 -5.85 -5.47 -4.03
N THR A 13 -5.97 -5.00 -2.79
CA THR A 13 -5.31 -5.63 -1.63
C THR A 13 -5.92 -7.00 -1.37
N GLU A 14 -7.25 -7.11 -1.38
CA GLU A 14 -7.96 -8.38 -1.22
C GLU A 14 -7.59 -9.40 -2.31
N ARG A 15 -7.40 -8.94 -3.56
CA ARG A 15 -6.92 -9.80 -4.67
C ARG A 15 -5.51 -10.34 -4.46
N ARG A 16 -4.62 -9.54 -3.85
CA ARG A 16 -3.22 -9.88 -3.60
C ARG A 16 -3.00 -10.61 -2.28
N TRP A 17 -4.07 -10.79 -1.50
CA TRP A 17 -3.98 -11.32 -0.15
C TRP A 17 -3.47 -12.76 -0.12
N ALA A 18 -2.37 -12.98 0.60
CA ALA A 18 -1.67 -14.25 0.63
C ALA A 18 -2.16 -15.22 1.73
N PHE A 19 -3.05 -14.78 2.62
CA PHE A 19 -3.49 -15.57 3.79
C PHE A 19 -4.96 -15.99 3.65
N PRO A 20 -5.26 -17.14 3.04
CA PRO A 20 -6.64 -17.57 2.79
C PRO A 20 -7.46 -17.82 4.07
N SER A 21 -6.79 -18.06 5.20
CA SER A 21 -7.41 -18.22 6.52
C SER A 21 -7.71 -16.89 7.23
N LEU A 22 -7.17 -15.77 6.75
CA LEU A 22 -7.38 -14.44 7.33
C LEU A 22 -8.30 -13.62 6.41
N LYS A 23 -9.35 -13.06 6.99
CA LYS A 23 -10.25 -12.14 6.30
C LYS A 23 -9.86 -10.70 6.62
N LEU A 24 -9.81 -9.87 5.59
CA LEU A 24 -9.60 -8.44 5.76
C LEU A 24 -10.93 -7.76 6.10
N HIS A 25 -10.91 -6.97 7.17
CA HIS A 25 -12.01 -6.12 7.58
C HIS A 25 -11.49 -4.68 7.61
N TRP A 26 -12.08 -3.82 6.77
CA TRP A 26 -11.68 -2.44 6.64
C TRP A 26 -12.52 -1.56 7.55
N HIS A 27 -11.85 -0.78 8.40
CA HIS A 27 -12.49 0.17 9.30
C HIS A 27 -11.96 1.58 9.03
N GLY A 28 -12.87 2.51 8.81
CA GLY A 28 -12.55 3.92 8.66
C GLY A 28 -12.21 4.58 9.99
N HIS A 29 -11.52 5.73 9.95
CA HIS A 29 -11.32 6.55 11.14
C HIS A 29 -12.66 7.00 11.72
N GLY A 30 -12.86 6.78 13.02
CA GLY A 30 -14.10 7.12 13.74
C GLY A 30 -15.17 6.03 13.68
N GLU A 31 -14.94 4.95 12.96
CA GLU A 31 -15.76 3.74 13.08
C GLU A 31 -15.37 2.97 14.34
N PRO A 32 -16.31 2.25 14.98
CA PRO A 32 -15.98 1.40 16.13
C PRO A 32 -14.88 0.41 15.78
N CYS A 33 -13.90 0.28 16.68
CA CYS A 33 -12.88 -0.77 16.54
C CYS A 33 -13.56 -2.15 16.59
N PRO A 34 -13.10 -3.11 15.77
CA PRO A 34 -13.60 -4.47 15.84
C PRO A 34 -13.31 -5.08 17.21
N GLY A 35 -14.14 -6.07 17.60
CA GLY A 35 -14.04 -6.75 18.89
C GLY A 35 -12.70 -7.50 19.08
N PRO A 36 -12.45 -8.02 20.30
CA PRO A 36 -11.12 -8.51 20.73
C PRO A 36 -10.55 -9.68 19.91
N ASP A 37 -11.36 -10.37 19.12
CA ASP A 37 -10.94 -11.52 18.29
C ASP A 37 -10.22 -11.12 16.99
N HIS A 38 -9.92 -9.83 16.79
CA HIS A 38 -9.33 -9.31 15.54
C HIS A 38 -7.90 -8.85 15.76
N ARG A 39 -7.02 -9.16 14.80
CA ARG A 39 -5.71 -8.51 14.70
C ARG A 39 -5.89 -7.14 14.07
N LEU A 40 -5.50 -6.09 14.77
CA LEU A 40 -5.58 -4.71 14.29
C LEU A 40 -4.26 -4.31 13.63
N VAL A 41 -4.35 -3.81 12.39
CA VAL A 41 -3.25 -3.14 11.69
C VAL A 41 -3.69 -1.71 11.39
N ILE A 42 -2.86 -0.74 11.79
CA ILE A 42 -3.13 0.68 11.58
C ILE A 42 -2.32 1.15 10.39
N VAL A 43 -2.99 1.81 9.44
CA VAL A 43 -2.39 2.30 8.21
C VAL A 43 -2.51 3.80 8.14
N GLU A 44 -1.37 4.48 8.12
CA GLU A 44 -1.26 5.91 7.92
C GLU A 44 -0.86 6.21 6.49
N PHE A 45 -1.53 7.19 5.90
CA PHE A 45 -1.26 7.63 4.54
C PHE A 45 -0.65 9.03 4.56
N HIS A 46 0.54 9.17 4.00
CA HIS A 46 1.27 10.43 3.93
C HIS A 46 1.32 10.96 2.49
N GLY A 47 1.41 12.28 2.34
CA GLY A 47 1.44 12.94 1.03
C GLY A 47 0.06 13.06 0.38
N ARG A 48 0.02 13.29 -0.94
CA ARG A 48 -1.24 13.50 -1.67
C ARG A 48 -1.79 12.21 -2.24
N CYS A 49 -2.61 11.53 -1.46
CA CYS A 49 -3.36 10.34 -1.91
C CYS A 49 -4.61 10.72 -2.73
N THR A 50 -4.42 11.44 -3.83
CA THR A 50 -5.48 11.89 -4.74
C THR A 50 -5.04 11.72 -6.19
N LEU A 51 -6.00 11.74 -7.13
CA LEU A 51 -5.74 11.62 -8.56
C LEU A 51 -5.30 12.96 -9.16
N HIS A 52 -4.28 13.58 -8.59
CA HIS A 52 -3.73 14.84 -9.10
C HIS A 52 -2.52 14.59 -9.99
N ARG A 53 -2.06 15.69 -10.61
CA ARG A 53 -0.85 15.69 -11.41
C ARG A 53 0.31 15.13 -10.61
N PHE A 54 1.10 14.28 -11.25
CA PHE A 54 2.29 13.70 -10.67
C PHE A 54 3.14 14.78 -10.00
N PRO A 55 3.55 14.60 -8.73
CA PRO A 55 4.49 15.52 -8.12
C PRO A 55 5.81 15.49 -8.90
N ASP A 56 6.48 16.64 -8.97
CA ASP A 56 7.89 16.67 -9.39
C ASP A 56 8.68 15.75 -8.46
N ALA A 57 9.50 14.88 -9.08
CA ALA A 57 10.24 13.77 -8.48
C ALA A 57 10.27 13.73 -6.94
N SER A 58 9.62 12.71 -6.36
CA SER A 58 9.79 12.42 -4.94
C SER A 58 11.27 12.05 -4.66
N SER A 59 11.87 12.71 -3.67
CA SER A 59 13.22 12.38 -3.18
C SER A 59 13.25 11.12 -2.31
N ARG A 60 12.06 10.63 -1.88
CA ARG A 60 11.93 9.42 -1.06
C ARG A 60 11.89 8.19 -1.94
N ARG A 61 12.79 7.24 -1.67
CA ARG A 61 12.83 5.93 -2.33
C ARG A 61 11.89 4.91 -1.68
N THR A 62 11.53 5.13 -0.42
CA THR A 62 10.64 4.26 0.35
C THR A 62 9.19 4.52 -0.03
N LEU A 63 8.48 3.48 -0.48
CA LEU A 63 7.07 3.57 -0.89
C LEU A 63 6.11 3.35 0.27
N GLY A 64 6.52 2.50 1.21
CA GLY A 64 5.81 2.20 2.44
C GLY A 64 6.81 1.65 3.46
N TYR A 65 6.37 1.55 4.70
CA TYR A 65 7.17 0.99 5.78
C TYR A 65 6.28 0.47 6.91
N THR A 66 6.83 -0.48 7.66
CA THR A 66 6.28 -0.95 8.93
C THR A 66 7.19 -0.52 10.08
N HIS A 67 6.61 -0.05 11.18
CA HIS A 67 7.39 0.38 12.34
C HIS A 67 8.07 -0.80 13.04
N VAL A 68 9.27 -0.59 13.55
CA VAL A 68 10.00 -1.57 14.38
C VAL A 68 10.35 -0.92 15.72
N SER A 69 10.09 -1.63 16.81
CA SER A 69 10.45 -1.20 18.17
C SER A 69 11.00 -2.38 18.95
N GLU A 70 12.16 -2.21 19.61
CA GLU A 70 12.84 -3.27 20.36
C GLU A 70 13.07 -4.57 19.52
N GLY A 71 13.26 -4.42 18.21
CA GLY A 71 13.43 -5.54 17.29
C GLY A 71 12.13 -6.22 16.83
N TYR A 72 10.98 -5.80 17.35
CA TYR A 72 9.67 -6.31 16.95
C TYR A 72 9.05 -5.44 15.85
N VAL A 73 8.59 -6.09 14.78
CA VAL A 73 7.79 -5.43 13.75
C VAL A 73 6.39 -5.17 14.33
N LEU A 74 5.98 -3.91 14.36
CA LEU A 74 4.72 -3.46 14.93
C LEU A 74 3.63 -3.37 13.87
N PRO A 75 2.34 -3.47 14.23
CA PRO A 75 1.23 -3.38 13.27
C PRO A 75 0.87 -1.94 12.89
N PHE A 76 1.87 -1.07 12.73
CA PHE A 76 1.72 0.31 12.25
C PHE A 76 2.44 0.45 10.92
N ILE A 77 1.69 0.83 9.89
CA ILE A 77 2.16 0.93 8.51
C ILE A 77 2.06 2.39 8.07
N GLY A 78 3.13 2.92 7.48
CA GLY A 78 3.11 4.18 6.76
C GLY A 78 3.16 3.95 5.25
N ILE A 79 2.31 4.64 4.50
CA ILE A 79 2.27 4.61 3.02
C ILE A 79 2.57 6.00 2.47
N ASP A 80 3.56 6.12 1.58
CA ASP A 80 3.94 7.38 0.95
C ASP A 80 3.30 7.50 -0.44
N CYS A 81 2.16 8.20 -0.51
CA CYS A 81 1.39 8.34 -1.74
C CYS A 81 2.13 9.12 -2.84
N ASP A 82 2.96 10.09 -2.46
CA ASP A 82 3.70 10.91 -3.42
C ASP A 82 4.84 10.09 -4.06
N ALA A 83 5.55 9.27 -3.27
CA ALA A 83 6.57 8.35 -3.78
C ALA A 83 6.00 7.27 -4.71
N ILE A 84 4.84 6.71 -4.35
CA ILE A 84 4.13 5.72 -5.18
C ILE A 84 3.65 6.37 -6.48
N ALA A 85 3.01 7.54 -6.42
CA ALA A 85 2.57 8.26 -7.61
C ALA A 85 3.76 8.58 -8.54
N ALA A 86 4.87 9.09 -8.01
CA ALA A 86 6.07 9.36 -8.79
C ALA A 86 6.68 8.09 -9.43
N SER A 87 6.55 6.93 -8.78
CA SER A 87 7.01 5.65 -9.33
C SER A 87 6.13 5.16 -10.47
N VAL A 88 4.80 5.26 -10.33
CA VAL A 88 3.84 4.93 -11.39
C VAL A 88 4.00 5.83 -12.62
N ALA A 89 4.36 7.10 -12.42
CA ALA A 89 4.61 8.06 -13.51
C ALA A 89 5.63 7.56 -14.53
N LYS A 90 6.64 6.83 -14.04
CA LYS A 90 7.75 6.33 -14.86
C LYS A 90 7.33 5.20 -15.82
N VAL A 91 6.25 4.46 -15.53
CA VAL A 91 5.77 3.37 -16.41
C VAL A 91 5.18 3.93 -17.69
N SER A 92 4.46 5.03 -17.59
CA SER A 92 3.60 5.48 -18.67
C SER A 92 3.55 6.99 -18.73
N PRO A 93 4.50 7.61 -19.46
CA PRO A 93 4.39 8.99 -19.90
C PRO A 93 3.11 9.26 -20.72
N ALA A 94 2.48 8.18 -21.22
CA ALA A 94 1.26 8.21 -22.02
C ALA A 94 -0.04 8.14 -21.19
N LEU A 95 0.03 7.83 -19.89
CA LEU A 95 -1.10 8.07 -19.00
C LEU A 95 -1.27 9.58 -18.91
N SER A 96 -2.51 10.03 -19.18
CA SER A 96 -3.00 11.40 -18.97
C SER A 96 -2.33 12.10 -17.78
N PRO A 97 -2.21 13.44 -17.75
CA PRO A 97 -1.70 14.18 -16.58
C PRO A 97 -2.39 13.82 -15.25
N PHE A 98 -3.48 13.05 -15.27
CA PHE A 98 -4.16 12.47 -14.13
C PHE A 98 -3.96 10.94 -14.04
N LEU A 99 -3.57 10.44 -12.87
CA LEU A 99 -3.50 9.00 -12.63
C LEU A 99 -4.87 8.35 -12.83
N ASN A 100 -4.90 7.23 -13.57
CA ASN A 100 -6.08 6.37 -13.58
C ASN A 100 -6.31 5.81 -12.17
N VAL A 101 -7.54 5.96 -11.64
CA VAL A 101 -7.88 5.54 -10.27
C VAL A 101 -7.57 4.08 -9.98
N ASN A 102 -7.78 3.20 -10.95
CA ASN A 102 -7.52 1.77 -10.79
C ASN A 102 -6.02 1.46 -10.82
N VAL A 103 -5.25 2.19 -11.63
CA VAL A 103 -3.79 2.06 -11.65
C VAL A 103 -3.21 2.54 -10.31
N PHE A 104 -3.69 3.67 -9.78
CA PHE A 104 -3.21 4.15 -8.48
C PHE A 104 -3.62 3.22 -7.35
N GLY A 105 -4.87 2.76 -7.36
CA GLY A 105 -5.39 1.81 -6.39
C GLY A 105 -4.56 0.53 -6.35
N ARG A 106 -4.19 -0.02 -7.51
CA ARG A 106 -3.28 -1.17 -7.60
C ARG A 106 -1.91 -0.90 -7.01
N ALA A 107 -1.33 0.26 -7.30
CA ALA A 107 -0.01 0.62 -6.78
C ALA A 107 -0.02 0.79 -5.26
N LEU A 108 -1.05 1.43 -4.70
CA LEU A 108 -1.26 1.52 -3.25
C LEU A 108 -1.46 0.14 -2.64
N ALA A 109 -2.28 -0.71 -3.27
CA ALA A 109 -2.54 -2.07 -2.80
C ALA A 109 -1.28 -2.94 -2.80
N ALA A 110 -0.41 -2.80 -3.80
CA ALA A 110 0.85 -3.53 -3.90
C ALA A 110 1.73 -3.27 -2.67
N VAL A 111 1.93 -1.99 -2.34
CA VAL A 111 2.75 -1.56 -1.21
C VAL A 111 2.06 -1.89 0.11
N LEU A 112 0.76 -1.64 0.23
CA LEU A 112 0.01 -1.95 1.45
C LEU A 112 0.05 -3.45 1.77
N THR A 113 -0.13 -4.31 0.77
CA THR A 113 -0.11 -5.76 0.98
C THR A 113 1.28 -6.23 1.45
N HIS A 114 2.35 -5.67 0.88
CA HIS A 114 3.73 -5.93 1.31
C HIS A 114 3.92 -5.61 2.80
N GLU A 115 3.55 -4.40 3.22
CA GLU A 115 3.69 -3.97 4.61
C GLU A 115 2.75 -4.74 5.56
N MET A 116 1.54 -5.09 5.13
CA MET A 116 0.63 -5.92 5.94
C MET A 116 1.21 -7.31 6.19
N ILE A 117 1.91 -7.90 5.23
CA ILE A 117 2.58 -9.18 5.44
C ILE A 117 3.73 -9.03 6.45
N HIS A 118 4.53 -7.96 6.37
CA HIS A 118 5.55 -7.67 7.39
C HIS A 118 4.93 -7.55 8.79
N ALA A 119 3.89 -6.74 8.94
CA ALA A 119 3.18 -6.53 10.20
C ALA A 119 2.57 -7.81 10.78
N LEU A 120 1.97 -8.66 9.95
CA LEU A 120 1.28 -9.88 10.42
C LEU A 120 2.24 -11.04 10.72
N THR A 121 3.34 -11.14 9.99
CA THR A 121 4.33 -12.21 10.16
C THR A 121 5.44 -11.84 11.15
N GLU A 122 5.42 -10.59 11.64
CA GLU A 122 6.42 -10.03 12.55
C GLU A 122 7.85 -10.18 12.01
N SER A 123 7.99 -10.11 10.68
CA SER A 123 9.23 -10.46 9.98
C SER A 123 9.59 -9.40 8.96
N GLY A 124 10.82 -8.89 9.00
CA GLY A 124 11.38 -8.01 7.97
C GLY A 124 11.96 -8.78 6.76
N ARG A 125 11.65 -10.07 6.63
CA ARG A 125 12.20 -10.91 5.56
C ARG A 125 11.52 -10.57 4.22
N HIS A 126 12.34 -10.28 3.23
CA HIS A 126 11.91 -10.15 1.84
C HIS A 126 12.11 -11.48 1.09
N GLU A 127 11.33 -11.66 0.03
CA GLU A 127 11.51 -12.75 -0.93
C GLU A 127 12.23 -12.23 -2.19
N ALA A 128 12.77 -13.14 -3.00
CA ALA A 128 13.47 -12.77 -4.23
C ALA A 128 12.52 -12.17 -5.29
N ALA A 129 11.23 -12.52 -5.25
CA ALA A 129 10.21 -12.10 -6.21
C ALA A 129 8.81 -12.11 -5.56
N GLY A 130 7.84 -11.51 -6.25
CA GLY A 130 6.44 -11.47 -5.83
C GLY A 130 6.14 -10.31 -4.87
N VAL A 131 5.07 -10.44 -4.08
CA VAL A 131 4.60 -9.35 -3.20
C VAL A 131 5.65 -8.91 -2.18
N MET A 132 6.48 -9.84 -1.70
CA MET A 132 7.50 -9.58 -0.67
C MET A 132 8.87 -9.20 -1.23
N GLN A 133 8.98 -8.87 -2.53
CA GLN A 133 10.25 -8.38 -3.07
C GLN A 133 10.55 -6.94 -2.59
N PRO A 134 11.81 -6.61 -2.29
CA PRO A 134 12.16 -5.32 -1.65
C PRO A 134 12.15 -4.14 -2.62
N ASN A 135 12.30 -4.39 -3.93
CA ASN A 135 12.36 -3.35 -4.95
C ASN A 135 11.25 -3.60 -5.97
N LEU A 136 10.11 -2.96 -5.75
CA LEU A 136 9.00 -3.01 -6.70
C LEU A 136 9.33 -2.16 -7.92
N THR A 137 9.33 -2.82 -9.09
CA THR A 137 9.40 -2.09 -10.35
C THR A 137 8.08 -1.35 -10.59
N PRO A 138 8.08 -0.32 -11.44
CA PRO A 138 6.85 0.35 -11.82
C PRO A 138 5.79 -0.60 -12.45
N ARG A 139 6.22 -1.71 -13.06
CA ARG A 139 5.33 -2.78 -13.56
C ARG A 139 4.69 -3.56 -12.41
N ASP A 140 5.46 -3.97 -11.40
CA ASP A 140 4.94 -4.70 -10.22
C ASP A 140 3.85 -3.92 -9.46
N LEU A 141 3.96 -2.59 -9.49
CA LEU A 141 2.97 -1.68 -8.90
C LEU A 141 1.67 -1.57 -9.69
N THR A 142 1.69 -1.84 -11.00
CA THR A 142 0.58 -1.47 -11.89
C THR A 142 -0.09 -2.65 -12.58
N GLU A 143 0.56 -3.81 -12.62
CA GLU A 143 -0.03 -5.04 -13.14
C GLU A 143 -1.15 -5.59 -12.22
N PRO A 144 -2.19 -6.22 -12.79
CA PRO A 144 -3.29 -6.82 -12.05
C PRO A 144 -2.85 -7.92 -11.09
#